data_AF-J3D355-F1
#
_entry.id   AF-J3D355-F1
#
_cell.length_a   1.000
_cell.length_b   1.000
_cell.length_c   1.000
_cell.angle_alpha   90.00
_cell.angle_beta   90.00
_cell.angle_gamma   90.00
#
_symmetry.space_group_name_H-M   'P 1'
#
loop_
_entity.id
_entity.type
_entity.pdbx_description
1 polymer ?
#
loop_
_entity_poly.entity_id
_entity_poly.type
_entity_poly.pdbx_seq_one_letter_code
_entity_poly.pdbx_strand_id
1 'polypeptide(L)'
;MNTSSTYVGLPIPVAANLTDTKYFFQALDNFSRVMAVRPGDRVLMLADPLLDPRVIDAVIGIAKSRGAEVRIYMEPSTQVTAVPEEVHAMLKKASFVVSTWFCSILDPLCINLRRTGQRWVKITYFRNLDLLHTPQARFPVDLIGEIIRGTAARYPTEGGFDLRFTDPRGSDFRISFTQEMRANQLATNRWRGQMTAEEDGCYVHYLPTHGPNLWDHNSVKNDFKAVVPMAGVLYPQWAVGFAKPFEEKIAVRFEGDTISAVDGISEEAQILREMLVGGRMIEGGGCGFNPKAPRHTVYPAGSNAPGALHFGIDLAQPSDYIRRVMPDWEEPPVHMDLITLDATVTAGGSTLIKDGFLCALRDPAVVAMAARYGDPMELLEAQVL
;
A
#
# COMPACT_ATOMS: atom_id res chain seq x y z
N MET A 1 -2.29 -5.44 27.05
CA MET A 1 -2.19 -4.52 28.21
C MET A 1 -3.55 -4.46 28.89
N ASN A 2 -3.58 -4.56 30.23
CA ASN A 2 -4.81 -4.52 31.03
C ASN A 2 -5.54 -3.18 30.83
N THR A 3 -6.74 -3.23 30.29
CA THR A 3 -7.67 -2.09 30.22
C THR A 3 -8.22 -1.81 31.62
N SER A 4 -7.63 -0.83 32.30
CA SER A 4 -8.30 -0.15 33.41
C SER A 4 -9.52 0.59 32.85
N SER A 5 -10.66 -0.08 32.77
CA SER A 5 -11.93 0.55 32.37
C SER A 5 -12.41 1.46 33.50
N THR A 6 -12.16 2.75 33.37
CA THR A 6 -12.76 3.82 34.19
C THR A 6 -14.29 3.93 34.02
N TYR A 7 -14.88 3.12 33.13
CA TYR A 7 -16.30 3.10 32.84
C TYR A 7 -17.00 1.97 33.61
N VAL A 8 -18.00 2.35 34.41
CA VAL A 8 -18.88 1.43 35.14
C VAL A 8 -20.19 1.29 34.36
N GLY A 9 -20.66 0.06 34.16
CA GLY A 9 -21.96 -0.21 33.52
C GLY A 9 -21.94 -0.21 31.99
N LEU A 10 -20.78 -0.40 31.35
CA LEU A 10 -20.74 -0.63 29.92
C LEU A 10 -21.55 -1.90 29.56
N PRO A 11 -22.30 -1.88 28.44
CA PRO A 11 -22.95 -3.08 27.96
C PRO A 11 -21.93 -4.19 27.74
N ILE A 12 -22.34 -5.43 28.00
CA ILE A 12 -21.51 -6.61 27.73
C ILE A 12 -21.16 -6.58 26.23
N PRO A 13 -19.88 -6.60 25.85
CA PRO A 13 -19.50 -6.71 24.45
C PRO A 13 -20.21 -7.90 23.80
N VAL A 14 -20.75 -7.70 22.59
CA VAL A 14 -21.37 -8.80 21.85
C VAL A 14 -20.32 -9.89 21.66
N ALA A 15 -20.66 -11.13 22.00
CA ALA A 15 -19.74 -12.25 21.84
C ALA A 15 -19.32 -12.35 20.36
N ALA A 16 -18.00 -12.40 20.10
CA ALA A 16 -17.44 -12.33 18.75
C ALA A 16 -18.10 -13.34 17.79
N ASN A 17 -18.30 -14.57 18.26
CA ASN A 17 -18.95 -15.66 17.52
C ASN A 17 -20.37 -15.34 17.01
N LEU A 18 -21.09 -14.39 17.63
CA LEU A 18 -22.41 -13.93 17.16
C LEU A 18 -22.32 -13.01 15.95
N THR A 19 -21.17 -12.36 15.75
CA THR A 19 -20.95 -11.39 14.67
C THR A 19 -19.94 -11.85 13.63
N ASP A 20 -19.12 -12.85 13.95
CA ASP A 20 -18.04 -13.35 13.09
C ASP A 20 -18.58 -13.81 11.74
N THR A 21 -19.73 -14.48 11.71
CA THR A 21 -20.34 -14.94 10.45
C THR A 21 -20.65 -13.77 9.53
N LYS A 22 -21.41 -12.76 9.96
CA LYS A 22 -21.77 -11.63 9.09
C LYS A 22 -20.54 -10.85 8.62
N TYR A 23 -19.54 -10.69 9.48
CA TYR A 23 -18.30 -9.98 9.17
C TYR A 23 -17.43 -10.74 8.18
N PHE A 24 -17.37 -12.06 8.32
CA PHE A 24 -16.67 -12.92 7.37
C PHE A 24 -17.33 -12.90 5.99
N PHE A 25 -18.67 -12.95 5.92
CA PHE A 25 -19.38 -12.82 4.63
C PHE A 25 -19.18 -11.45 3.96
N GLN A 26 -19.06 -10.36 4.72
CA GLN A 26 -18.68 -9.05 4.17
C GLN A 26 -17.25 -9.06 3.59
N ALA A 27 -16.30 -9.67 4.29
CA ALA A 27 -14.93 -9.80 3.79
C ALA A 27 -14.84 -10.68 2.53
N LEU A 28 -15.61 -11.78 2.48
CA LEU A 28 -15.72 -12.63 1.31
C LEU A 28 -16.33 -11.91 0.10
N ASP A 29 -17.37 -11.09 0.32
CA ASP A 29 -17.95 -10.26 -0.73
C ASP A 29 -16.90 -9.30 -1.30
N ASN A 30 -16.21 -8.54 -0.43
CA ASN A 30 -15.11 -7.66 -0.84
C ASN A 30 -14.02 -8.43 -1.61
N PHE A 31 -13.59 -9.60 -1.11
CA PHE A 31 -12.60 -10.44 -1.78
C PHE A 31 -13.05 -10.84 -3.19
N SER A 32 -14.30 -11.34 -3.34
CA SER A 32 -14.85 -11.70 -4.64
C SER A 32 -14.99 -10.51 -5.57
N ARG A 33 -15.40 -9.34 -5.05
CA ARG A 33 -15.59 -8.12 -5.82
C ARG A 33 -14.27 -7.54 -6.32
N VAL A 34 -13.22 -7.55 -5.49
CA VAL A 34 -11.89 -7.09 -5.90
C VAL A 34 -11.32 -7.96 -7.01
N MET A 35 -11.47 -9.28 -6.90
CA MET A 35 -11.01 -10.22 -7.93
C MET A 35 -11.77 -10.06 -9.24
N ALA A 36 -13.07 -9.76 -9.20
CA ALA A 36 -13.90 -9.50 -10.38
C ALA A 36 -13.72 -10.51 -11.53
N VAL A 37 -13.57 -11.80 -11.20
CA VAL A 37 -13.38 -12.86 -12.19
C VAL A 37 -14.63 -12.98 -13.06
N ARG A 38 -14.44 -12.99 -14.38
CA ARG A 38 -15.49 -13.06 -15.39
C ARG A 38 -15.60 -14.48 -15.94
N PRO A 39 -16.78 -14.88 -16.46
CA PRO A 39 -16.91 -16.13 -17.19
C PRO A 39 -15.94 -16.24 -18.36
N GLY A 40 -15.30 -17.39 -18.49
CA GLY A 40 -14.31 -17.65 -19.54
C GLY A 40 -12.93 -17.03 -19.30
N ASP A 41 -12.69 -16.37 -18.16
CA ASP A 41 -11.34 -15.92 -17.82
C ASP A 41 -10.35 -17.10 -17.80
N ARG A 42 -9.14 -16.84 -18.28
CA ARG A 42 -7.98 -17.69 -18.06
C ARG A 42 -7.16 -17.05 -16.95
N VAL A 43 -7.40 -17.48 -15.73
CA VAL A 43 -6.74 -16.99 -14.52
C VAL A 43 -5.35 -17.63 -14.41
N LEU A 44 -4.31 -16.81 -14.29
CA LEU A 44 -2.98 -17.25 -13.90
C LEU A 44 -2.69 -16.74 -12.49
N MET A 45 -2.35 -17.65 -11.59
CA MET A 45 -1.85 -17.31 -10.28
C MET A 45 -0.32 -17.46 -10.27
N LEU A 46 0.38 -16.35 -10.02
CA LEU A 46 1.81 -16.31 -9.77
C LEU A 46 2.02 -16.34 -8.26
N ALA A 47 2.48 -17.47 -7.74
CA ALA A 47 2.60 -17.77 -6.32
C ALA A 47 4.05 -18.05 -5.92
N ASP A 48 4.29 -18.09 -4.62
CA ASP A 48 5.58 -18.41 -4.02
C ASP A 48 5.34 -19.27 -2.75
N PRO A 49 6.39 -19.86 -2.14
CA PRO A 49 6.23 -20.87 -1.09
C PRO A 49 5.64 -20.36 0.23
N LEU A 50 5.65 -19.04 0.48
CA LEU A 50 5.11 -18.46 1.72
C LEU A 50 3.63 -18.07 1.60
N LEU A 51 2.99 -18.36 0.47
CA LEU A 51 1.56 -18.10 0.31
C LEU A 51 0.78 -19.23 0.96
N ASP A 52 -0.16 -18.88 1.85
CA ASP A 52 -1.12 -19.83 2.39
C ASP A 52 -1.88 -20.54 1.25
N PRO A 53 -1.78 -21.88 1.13
CA PRO A 53 -2.48 -22.63 0.09
C PRO A 53 -3.99 -22.39 0.07
N ARG A 54 -4.59 -22.04 1.21
CA ARG A 54 -6.03 -21.70 1.29
C ARG A 54 -6.38 -20.45 0.47
N VAL A 55 -5.44 -19.50 0.29
CA VAL A 55 -5.63 -18.34 -0.60
C VAL A 55 -5.70 -18.80 -2.05
N ILE A 56 -4.84 -19.74 -2.45
CA ILE A 56 -4.87 -20.34 -3.79
C ILE A 56 -6.23 -21.04 -4.02
N ASP A 57 -6.66 -21.87 -3.08
CA ASP A 57 -7.95 -22.56 -3.16
C ASP A 57 -9.14 -21.59 -3.20
N ALA A 58 -9.08 -20.48 -2.47
CA ALA A 58 -10.12 -19.45 -2.50
C ALA A 58 -10.22 -18.77 -3.88
N VAL A 59 -9.09 -18.46 -4.51
CA VAL A 59 -9.05 -17.92 -5.89
C VAL A 59 -9.57 -18.97 -6.89
N ILE A 60 -9.18 -20.24 -6.75
CA ILE A 60 -9.73 -21.34 -7.57
C ILE A 60 -11.25 -21.43 -7.41
N GLY A 61 -11.75 -21.36 -6.18
CA GLY A 61 -13.17 -21.44 -5.86
C GLY A 61 -13.97 -20.33 -6.56
N ILE A 62 -13.53 -19.08 -6.44
CA ILE A 62 -14.15 -17.94 -7.12
C ILE A 62 -14.12 -18.14 -8.62
N ALA A 63 -12.97 -18.46 -9.20
CA ALA A 63 -12.84 -18.64 -10.64
C ALA A 63 -13.74 -19.76 -11.18
N LYS A 64 -13.74 -20.93 -10.55
CA LYS A 64 -14.61 -22.05 -10.94
C LYS A 64 -16.09 -21.70 -10.81
N SER A 65 -16.50 -20.99 -9.74
CA SER A 65 -17.89 -20.56 -9.57
C SER A 65 -18.36 -19.59 -10.65
N ARG A 66 -17.42 -18.94 -11.36
CA ARG A 66 -17.69 -18.02 -12.47
C ARG A 66 -17.51 -18.68 -13.83
N GLY A 67 -17.12 -19.96 -13.91
CA GLY A 67 -16.84 -20.63 -15.18
C GLY A 67 -15.52 -20.20 -15.82
N ALA A 68 -14.52 -19.84 -15.01
CA ALA A 68 -13.17 -19.53 -15.44
C ALA A 68 -12.21 -20.71 -15.20
N GLU A 69 -11.13 -20.76 -15.97
CA GLU A 69 -10.04 -21.72 -15.81
C GLU A 69 -8.91 -21.10 -14.99
N VAL A 70 -8.25 -21.91 -14.16
CA VAL A 70 -7.13 -21.45 -13.34
C VAL A 70 -5.88 -22.28 -13.62
N ARG A 71 -4.76 -21.59 -13.78
CA ARG A 71 -3.42 -22.16 -13.75
C ARG A 71 -2.63 -21.51 -12.63
N ILE A 72 -1.81 -22.29 -11.96
CA ILE A 72 -0.94 -21.80 -10.89
C ILE A 72 0.49 -22.09 -11.32
N TYR A 73 1.34 -21.10 -11.15
CA TYR A 73 2.77 -21.26 -11.24
C TYR A 73 3.38 -20.78 -9.93
N MET A 74 4.18 -21.62 -9.29
CA MET A 74 4.81 -21.34 -8.01
C MET A 74 6.32 -21.37 -8.18
N GLU A 75 6.98 -20.24 -7.88
CA GLU A 75 8.44 -20.19 -7.77
C GLU A 75 8.91 -20.93 -6.51
N PRO A 76 10.15 -21.44 -6.48
CA PRO A 76 10.71 -22.12 -5.31
C PRO A 76 11.16 -21.15 -4.21
N SER A 77 11.05 -19.84 -4.43
CA SER A 77 11.44 -18.79 -3.49
C SER A 77 10.48 -17.60 -3.57
N THR A 78 10.40 -16.82 -2.49
CA THR A 78 9.70 -15.52 -2.47
C THR A 78 10.50 -14.41 -3.14
N GLN A 79 11.82 -14.58 -3.25
CA GLN A 79 12.76 -13.59 -3.82
C GLN A 79 12.83 -13.69 -5.35
N VAL A 80 11.68 -13.54 -5.99
CA VAL A 80 11.56 -13.56 -7.45
C VAL A 80 11.96 -12.18 -7.99
N THR A 81 13.21 -12.03 -8.43
CA THR A 81 13.77 -10.73 -8.87
C THR A 81 13.41 -10.35 -10.30
N ALA A 82 13.01 -11.31 -11.12
CA ALA A 82 12.55 -11.11 -12.49
C ALA A 82 11.51 -12.16 -12.85
N VAL A 83 10.63 -11.86 -13.81
CA VAL A 83 9.65 -12.82 -14.31
C VAL A 83 10.36 -13.87 -15.18
N PRO A 84 10.38 -15.16 -14.80
CA PRO A 84 11.10 -16.20 -15.54
C PRO A 84 10.55 -16.37 -16.97
N GLU A 85 11.42 -16.65 -17.93
CA GLU A 85 11.08 -16.74 -19.35
C GLU A 85 10.03 -17.83 -19.62
N GLU A 86 10.12 -18.96 -18.92
CA GLU A 86 9.19 -20.08 -19.00
C GLU A 86 7.74 -19.69 -18.64
N VAL A 87 7.55 -18.62 -17.86
CA VAL A 87 6.23 -18.12 -17.44
C VAL A 87 5.62 -17.20 -18.50
N HIS A 88 6.42 -16.63 -19.42
CA HIS A 88 5.95 -15.63 -20.38
C HIS A 88 4.84 -16.16 -21.29
N ALA A 89 4.91 -17.42 -21.70
CA ALA A 89 3.88 -18.04 -22.53
C ALA A 89 2.56 -18.24 -21.77
N MET A 90 2.62 -18.48 -20.46
CA MET A 90 1.43 -18.56 -19.60
C MET A 90 0.82 -17.17 -19.42
N LEU A 91 1.65 -16.16 -19.14
CA LEU A 91 1.23 -14.77 -19.02
C LEU A 91 0.54 -14.26 -20.28
N LYS A 92 1.11 -14.50 -21.47
CA LYS A 92 0.51 -14.09 -22.76
C LYS A 92 -0.84 -14.75 -23.04
N LYS A 93 -1.11 -15.92 -22.45
CA LYS A 93 -2.39 -16.63 -22.60
C LYS A 93 -3.42 -16.19 -21.58
N ALA A 94 -3.02 -15.77 -20.38
CA ALA A 94 -3.94 -15.36 -19.33
C ALA A 94 -4.77 -14.12 -19.72
N SER A 95 -6.01 -14.02 -19.25
CA SER A 95 -6.81 -12.79 -19.31
C SER A 95 -6.82 -12.05 -17.97
N PHE A 96 -6.60 -12.78 -16.88
CA PHE A 96 -6.61 -12.29 -15.51
C PHE A 96 -5.45 -12.89 -14.72
N VAL A 97 -4.72 -12.07 -13.96
CA VAL A 97 -3.54 -12.51 -13.20
C VAL A 97 -3.69 -12.13 -11.74
N VAL A 98 -3.45 -13.08 -10.84
CA VAL A 98 -3.31 -12.86 -9.40
C VAL A 98 -1.85 -13.12 -9.02
N SER A 99 -1.17 -12.16 -8.42
CA SER A 99 0.29 -12.25 -8.23
C SER A 99 0.72 -11.90 -6.81
N THR A 100 1.56 -12.75 -6.20
CA THR A 100 2.34 -12.40 -5.01
C THR A 100 3.66 -11.72 -5.35
N TRP A 101 4.13 -11.82 -6.60
CA TRP A 101 5.50 -11.46 -6.98
C TRP A 101 5.71 -9.95 -7.12
N PHE A 102 6.70 -9.44 -6.39
CA PHE A 102 7.07 -8.03 -6.45
C PHE A 102 7.59 -7.61 -7.84
N CYS A 103 8.42 -8.44 -8.49
CA CYS A 103 8.99 -8.12 -9.81
C CYS A 103 7.93 -7.87 -10.91
N SER A 104 6.73 -8.43 -10.77
CA SER A 104 5.65 -8.29 -11.76
C SER A 104 5.11 -6.86 -11.91
N ILE A 105 5.38 -5.97 -10.94
CA ILE A 105 4.92 -4.58 -10.97
C ILE A 105 5.57 -3.80 -12.11
N LEU A 106 6.90 -3.91 -12.21
CA LEU A 106 7.72 -3.11 -13.13
C LEU A 106 8.24 -3.92 -14.33
N ASP A 107 7.93 -5.22 -14.39
CA ASP A 107 8.30 -6.07 -15.52
C ASP A 107 7.72 -5.53 -16.85
N PRO A 108 8.55 -5.30 -17.88
CA PRO A 108 8.11 -4.72 -19.15
C PRO A 108 7.01 -5.51 -19.87
N LEU A 109 7.07 -6.86 -19.81
CA LEU A 109 6.04 -7.70 -20.41
C LEU A 109 4.71 -7.52 -19.67
N CYS A 110 4.73 -7.55 -18.34
CA CYS A 110 3.54 -7.39 -17.50
C CYS A 110 2.91 -5.99 -17.66
N ILE A 111 3.73 -4.93 -17.76
CA ILE A 111 3.25 -3.58 -18.10
C ILE A 111 2.56 -3.58 -19.47
N ASN A 112 3.18 -4.17 -20.48
CA ASN A 112 2.61 -4.19 -21.83
C ASN A 112 1.30 -4.99 -21.88
N LEU A 113 1.22 -6.14 -21.22
CA LEU A 113 0.00 -6.96 -21.18
C LEU A 113 -1.17 -6.24 -20.51
N ARG A 114 -0.90 -5.47 -19.43
CA ARG A 114 -1.89 -4.59 -18.81
C ARG A 114 -2.37 -3.51 -19.79
N ARG A 115 -1.46 -2.87 -20.53
CA ARG A 115 -1.84 -1.89 -21.57
C ARG A 115 -2.70 -2.49 -22.68
N THR A 116 -2.58 -3.79 -22.95
CA THR A 116 -3.44 -4.51 -23.90
C THR A 116 -4.72 -5.10 -23.29
N GLY A 117 -5.06 -4.74 -22.05
CA GLY A 117 -6.32 -5.10 -21.43
C GLY A 117 -6.27 -6.25 -20.42
N GLN A 118 -5.11 -6.90 -20.20
CA GLN A 118 -4.99 -7.95 -19.19
C GLN A 118 -5.18 -7.34 -17.79
N ARG A 119 -5.99 -8.00 -16.96
CA ARG A 119 -6.40 -7.51 -15.64
C ARG A 119 -5.60 -8.16 -14.53
N TRP A 120 -5.23 -7.40 -13.50
CA TRP A 120 -4.28 -7.85 -12.47
C TRP A 120 -4.72 -7.49 -11.05
N VAL A 121 -4.54 -8.44 -10.13
CA VAL A 121 -4.64 -8.24 -8.68
C VAL A 121 -3.32 -8.65 -8.01
N LYS A 122 -2.65 -7.69 -7.35
CA LYS A 122 -1.48 -7.99 -6.50
C LYS A 122 -1.96 -8.34 -5.09
N ILE A 123 -1.47 -9.45 -4.56
CA ILE A 123 -1.84 -10.00 -3.24
C ILE A 123 -0.65 -10.12 -2.27
N THR A 124 0.46 -9.41 -2.51
CA THR A 124 1.66 -9.46 -1.64
C THR A 124 1.36 -9.15 -0.16
N TYR A 125 0.31 -8.38 0.14
CA TYR A 125 -0.14 -8.05 1.52
C TYR A 125 -1.16 -9.05 2.08
N PHE A 126 -1.72 -9.92 1.23
CA PHE A 126 -2.74 -10.91 1.58
C PHE A 126 -2.19 -12.31 1.40
N ARG A 127 -1.33 -12.71 2.35
CA ARG A 127 -0.63 -13.99 2.31
C ARG A 127 -1.29 -15.11 3.09
N ASN A 128 -2.23 -14.77 3.97
CA ASN A 128 -2.91 -15.68 4.87
C ASN A 128 -4.42 -15.48 4.73
N LEU A 129 -5.18 -16.55 4.49
CA LEU A 129 -6.63 -16.47 4.35
C LEU A 129 -7.32 -15.95 5.62
N ASP A 130 -6.72 -16.15 6.80
CA ASP A 130 -7.24 -15.68 8.08
C ASP A 130 -7.33 -14.15 8.16
N LEU A 131 -6.63 -13.42 7.27
CA LEU A 131 -6.79 -11.98 7.13
C LEU A 131 -8.22 -11.57 6.76
N LEU A 132 -9.06 -12.47 6.22
CA LEU A 132 -10.49 -12.23 6.00
C LEU A 132 -11.29 -12.04 7.30
N HIS A 133 -10.76 -12.46 8.44
CA HIS A 133 -11.38 -12.23 9.75
C HIS A 133 -11.07 -10.85 10.34
N THR A 134 -10.26 -10.05 9.65
CA THR A 134 -9.85 -8.74 10.14
C THR A 134 -10.85 -7.63 9.78
N PRO A 135 -10.97 -6.57 10.59
CA PRO A 135 -11.83 -5.42 10.29
C PRO A 135 -11.53 -4.74 8.94
N GLN A 136 -10.26 -4.67 8.54
CA GLN A 136 -9.86 -4.09 7.25
C GLN A 136 -10.37 -4.88 6.04
N ALA A 137 -10.50 -6.21 6.13
CA ALA A 137 -10.97 -7.03 5.02
C ALA A 137 -12.45 -6.82 4.70
N ARG A 138 -13.25 -6.44 5.70
CA ARG A 138 -14.68 -6.13 5.58
C ARG A 138 -15.00 -4.64 5.43
N PHE A 139 -13.99 -3.77 5.40
CA PHE A 139 -14.23 -2.34 5.18
C PHE A 139 -14.75 -2.11 3.75
N PRO A 140 -15.81 -1.33 3.52
CA PRO A 140 -16.43 -1.22 2.20
C PRO A 140 -15.44 -0.78 1.11
N VAL A 141 -15.25 -1.62 0.10
CA VAL A 141 -14.25 -1.40 -0.97
C VAL A 141 -14.51 -0.11 -1.77
N ASP A 142 -15.78 0.23 -2.01
CA ASP A 142 -16.14 1.45 -2.74
C ASP A 142 -15.85 2.72 -1.94
N LEU A 143 -15.99 2.64 -0.61
CA LEU A 143 -15.73 3.76 0.29
C LEU A 143 -14.23 4.09 0.32
N ILE A 144 -13.36 3.09 0.20
CA ILE A 144 -11.92 3.32 0.01
C ILE A 144 -11.68 4.16 -1.24
N GLY A 145 -12.32 3.80 -2.36
CA GLY A 145 -12.22 4.56 -3.60
C GLY A 145 -12.69 6.00 -3.45
N GLU A 146 -13.72 6.25 -2.65
CA GLU A 146 -14.23 7.59 -2.37
C GLU A 146 -13.28 8.42 -1.49
N ILE A 147 -12.66 7.81 -0.47
CA ILE A 147 -11.62 8.46 0.35
C ILE A 147 -10.43 8.87 -0.53
N ILE A 148 -10.02 7.99 -1.46
CA ILE A 148 -8.93 8.28 -2.40
C ILE A 148 -9.31 9.44 -3.33
N ARG A 149 -10.53 9.45 -3.90
CA ARG A 149 -11.01 10.57 -4.73
C ARG A 149 -11.10 11.89 -3.96
N GLY A 150 -11.57 11.87 -2.71
CA GLY A 150 -11.55 13.05 -1.83
C GLY A 150 -10.13 13.57 -1.59
N THR A 151 -9.17 12.67 -1.41
CA THR A 151 -7.75 13.02 -1.29
C THR A 151 -7.20 13.60 -2.61
N ALA A 152 -7.53 13.01 -3.76
CA ALA A 152 -7.13 13.49 -5.08
C ALA A 152 -7.66 14.90 -5.37
N ALA A 153 -8.89 15.20 -4.95
CA ALA A 153 -9.53 16.51 -5.15
C ALA A 153 -8.82 17.66 -4.40
N ARG A 154 -7.98 17.34 -3.41
CA ARG A 154 -7.21 18.33 -2.65
C ARG A 154 -5.91 18.77 -3.35
N TYR A 155 -5.46 18.05 -4.38
CA TYR A 155 -4.29 18.46 -5.16
C TYR A 155 -4.61 19.70 -6.00
N PRO A 156 -3.75 20.74 -6.01
CA PRO A 156 -3.94 21.92 -6.85
C PRO A 156 -4.16 21.57 -8.33
N THR A 157 -5.15 22.20 -8.95
CA THR A 157 -5.51 21.97 -10.37
C THR A 157 -4.77 22.88 -11.35
N GLU A 158 -4.11 23.92 -10.85
CA GLU A 158 -3.37 24.90 -11.64
C GLU A 158 -2.03 25.24 -10.98
N GLY A 159 -1.02 25.57 -11.81
CA GLY A 159 0.31 25.98 -11.35
C GLY A 159 1.19 24.87 -10.76
N GLY A 160 2.50 25.11 -10.66
CA GLY A 160 3.38 24.22 -9.90
C GLY A 160 3.13 24.36 -8.40
N PHE A 161 3.37 23.29 -7.64
CA PHE A 161 3.27 23.31 -6.17
C PHE A 161 4.29 22.36 -5.55
N ASP A 162 4.57 22.54 -4.27
CA ASP A 162 5.35 21.56 -3.49
C ASP A 162 4.39 20.65 -2.71
N LEU A 163 4.66 19.35 -2.79
CA LEU A 163 4.17 18.38 -1.83
C LEU A 163 5.14 18.36 -0.65
N ARG A 164 4.71 18.87 0.51
CA ARG A 164 5.57 19.08 1.69
C ARG A 164 5.12 18.18 2.84
N PHE A 165 6.08 17.47 3.42
CA PHE A 165 5.93 16.57 4.55
C PHE A 165 6.61 17.17 5.77
N THR A 166 5.87 17.36 6.85
CA THR A 166 6.37 17.96 8.09
C THR A 166 5.87 17.23 9.32
N ASP A 167 6.61 17.27 10.42
CA ASP A 167 6.14 16.76 11.71
C ASP A 167 6.81 17.49 12.89
N PRO A 168 6.32 17.31 14.13
CA PRO A 168 6.93 17.91 15.33
C PRO A 168 8.34 17.40 15.64
N ARG A 169 8.76 16.25 15.08
CA ARG A 169 10.13 15.77 15.19
C ARG A 169 11.07 16.64 14.37
N GLY A 170 10.58 17.42 13.41
CA GLY A 170 11.37 18.34 12.59
C GLY A 170 11.62 17.81 11.19
N SER A 171 10.84 16.83 10.72
CA SER A 171 10.81 16.52 9.30
C SER A 171 10.37 17.76 8.52
N ASP A 172 11.06 18.05 7.43
CA ASP A 172 10.66 19.02 6.41
C ASP A 172 11.24 18.52 5.10
N PHE A 173 10.45 17.74 4.38
CA PHE A 173 10.81 17.17 3.09
C PHE A 173 9.84 17.66 2.02
N ARG A 174 10.34 17.96 0.83
CA ARG A 174 9.56 18.54 -0.26
C ARG A 174 9.81 17.80 -1.55
N ILE A 175 8.74 17.63 -2.32
CA ILE A 175 8.76 17.14 -3.69
C ILE A 175 8.05 18.18 -4.56
N SER A 176 8.75 18.76 -5.53
CA SER A 176 8.14 19.73 -6.44
C SER A 176 7.31 19.02 -7.51
N PHE A 177 6.07 19.46 -7.68
CA PHE A 177 5.12 18.94 -8.66
C PHE A 177 4.87 19.94 -9.79
N THR A 178 4.89 19.43 -11.01
CA THR A 178 4.31 20.10 -12.17
C THR A 178 2.84 19.67 -12.36
N GLN A 179 2.11 20.44 -13.17
CA GLN A 179 0.74 20.07 -13.54
C GLN A 179 0.68 18.78 -14.37
N GLU A 180 1.67 18.53 -15.22
CA GLU A 180 1.77 17.25 -15.94
C GLU A 180 1.97 16.09 -14.97
N MET A 181 2.85 16.24 -13.97
CA MET A 181 3.09 15.21 -12.96
C MET A 181 1.83 14.86 -12.19
N ARG A 182 1.10 15.88 -11.74
CA ARG A 182 -0.20 15.73 -11.07
C ARG A 182 -1.22 15.02 -11.97
N ALA A 183 -1.32 15.41 -13.24
CA ALA A 183 -2.23 14.77 -14.19
C ALA A 183 -1.89 13.29 -14.42
N ASN A 184 -0.61 12.97 -14.63
CA ASN A 184 -0.15 11.59 -14.83
C ASN A 184 -0.46 10.72 -13.62
N GLN A 185 -0.13 11.20 -12.42
CA GLN A 185 -0.34 10.45 -11.18
C GLN A 185 -1.83 10.19 -10.93
N LEU A 186 -2.67 11.23 -11.03
CA LEU A 186 -4.10 11.11 -10.74
C LEU A 186 -4.89 10.35 -11.81
N ALA A 187 -4.31 10.15 -13.00
CA ALA A 187 -4.90 9.31 -14.04
C ALA A 187 -4.78 7.79 -13.76
N THR A 188 -3.94 7.39 -12.80
CA THR A 188 -3.75 5.97 -12.47
C THR A 188 -5.01 5.36 -11.84
N ASN A 189 -5.20 4.05 -12.01
CA ASN A 189 -6.37 3.32 -11.49
C ASN A 189 -6.59 3.54 -9.99
N ARG A 190 -5.51 3.52 -9.20
CA ARG A 190 -5.61 3.72 -7.76
C ARG A 190 -6.14 5.11 -7.42
N TRP A 191 -5.59 6.17 -8.03
CA TRP A 191 -6.04 7.54 -7.79
C TRP A 191 -7.45 7.85 -8.34
N ARG A 192 -7.92 7.12 -9.37
CA ARG A 192 -9.33 7.15 -9.79
C ARG A 192 -10.28 6.50 -8.78
N GLY A 193 -9.75 5.83 -7.76
CA GLY A 193 -10.51 5.07 -6.77
C GLY A 193 -11.02 3.73 -7.31
N GLN A 194 -10.37 3.17 -8.35
CA GLN A 194 -10.69 1.85 -8.89
C GLN A 194 -10.07 0.77 -8.02
N MET A 195 -10.87 0.19 -7.13
CA MET A 195 -10.42 -0.81 -6.15
C MET A 195 -10.70 -2.26 -6.58
N THR A 196 -11.45 -2.46 -7.66
CA THR A 196 -11.79 -3.78 -8.20
C THR A 196 -11.12 -4.03 -9.54
N ALA A 197 -10.93 -5.29 -9.90
CA ALA A 197 -10.37 -5.66 -11.19
C ALA A 197 -11.43 -5.71 -12.31
N GLU A 198 -12.41 -4.80 -12.30
CA GLU A 198 -13.51 -4.80 -13.26
C GLU A 198 -13.17 -4.16 -14.60
N GLU A 199 -12.21 -3.25 -14.67
CA GLU A 199 -11.80 -2.57 -15.91
C GLU A 199 -10.70 -3.35 -16.64
N ASP A 200 -10.71 -3.37 -17.97
CA ASP A 200 -9.62 -3.96 -18.75
C ASP A 200 -8.32 -3.19 -18.52
N GLY A 201 -7.21 -3.91 -18.37
CA GLY A 201 -5.90 -3.33 -18.08
C GLY A 201 -5.72 -2.84 -16.64
N CYS A 202 -6.69 -3.12 -15.76
CA CYS A 202 -6.59 -2.74 -14.36
C CYS A 202 -5.40 -3.42 -13.64
N TYR A 203 -4.93 -2.74 -12.61
CA TYR A 203 -3.93 -3.25 -11.67
C TYR A 203 -4.30 -2.74 -10.28
N VAL A 204 -4.84 -3.63 -9.45
CA VAL A 204 -5.35 -3.32 -8.11
C VAL A 204 -4.67 -4.19 -7.06
N HIS A 205 -4.77 -3.79 -5.79
CA HIS A 205 -4.14 -4.47 -4.67
C HIS A 205 -5.19 -5.09 -3.75
N TYR A 206 -4.87 -6.25 -3.18
CA TYR A 206 -5.62 -6.87 -2.11
C TYR A 206 -4.66 -7.28 -0.96
N LEU A 207 -4.95 -7.07 0.32
CA LEU A 207 -6.10 -6.34 0.86
C LEU A 207 -6.10 -4.89 0.36
N PRO A 208 -7.28 -4.31 0.06
CA PRO A 208 -7.34 -2.93 -0.40
C PRO A 208 -6.60 -2.03 0.60
N THR A 209 -5.88 -1.02 0.11
CA THR A 209 -5.22 0.09 0.86
C THR A 209 -3.72 0.08 1.10
N HIS A 210 -2.96 -0.71 0.33
CA HIS A 210 -1.55 -0.37 0.09
C HIS A 210 -1.44 0.68 -1.05
N GLY A 211 -1.31 1.95 -0.68
CA GLY A 211 -1.33 3.10 -1.59
C GLY A 211 -2.75 3.55 -2.00
N PRO A 212 -2.89 4.54 -2.90
CA PRO A 212 -1.82 5.13 -3.72
C PRO A 212 -0.79 5.94 -2.94
N ASN A 213 0.39 6.12 -3.55
CA ASN A 213 1.44 6.94 -2.98
C ASN A 213 1.18 8.41 -3.30
N LEU A 214 1.46 9.31 -2.34
CA LEU A 214 1.28 10.75 -2.52
C LEU A 214 2.23 11.32 -3.58
N TRP A 215 3.36 10.66 -3.80
CA TRP A 215 4.19 10.73 -5.00
C TRP A 215 4.77 9.35 -5.33
N ASP A 216 4.83 9.00 -6.62
CA ASP A 216 5.61 7.87 -7.13
C ASP A 216 6.04 8.16 -8.58
N HIS A 217 6.76 7.22 -9.18
CA HIS A 217 7.25 7.31 -10.56
C HIS A 217 6.14 7.34 -11.62
N ASN A 218 4.88 7.01 -11.31
CA ASN A 218 3.79 7.20 -12.27
C ASN A 218 3.56 8.69 -12.58
N SER A 219 3.92 9.60 -11.67
CA SER A 219 3.90 11.05 -11.91
C SER A 219 4.76 11.44 -13.12
N VAL A 220 5.83 10.69 -13.38
CA VAL A 220 6.74 10.86 -14.54
C VAL A 220 6.65 9.70 -15.53
N LYS A 221 5.48 9.02 -15.59
CA LYS A 221 5.21 7.90 -16.52
C LYS A 221 6.21 6.74 -16.43
N ASN A 222 6.78 6.51 -15.24
CA ASN A 222 7.81 5.52 -14.97
C ASN A 222 9.13 5.77 -15.73
N ASP A 223 9.43 7.03 -16.06
CA ASP A 223 10.76 7.43 -16.53
C ASP A 223 11.71 7.59 -15.33
N PHE A 224 12.49 6.55 -15.04
CA PHE A 224 13.49 6.55 -13.97
C PHE A 224 14.69 7.49 -14.21
N LYS A 225 14.76 8.14 -15.38
CA LYS A 225 15.75 9.18 -15.68
C LYS A 225 15.19 10.59 -15.44
N ALA A 226 13.89 10.74 -15.22
CA ALA A 226 13.29 12.04 -14.95
C ALA A 226 13.81 12.57 -13.61
N VAL A 227 14.30 13.81 -13.62
CA VAL A 227 14.76 14.49 -12.42
C VAL A 227 13.57 15.21 -11.80
N VAL A 228 13.13 14.73 -10.64
CA VAL A 228 12.11 15.40 -9.82
C VAL A 228 12.82 16.16 -8.71
N PRO A 229 12.68 17.50 -8.62
CA PRO A 229 13.28 18.25 -7.53
C PRO A 229 12.73 17.79 -6.19
N MET A 230 13.64 17.33 -5.33
CA MET A 230 13.35 16.91 -3.96
C MET A 230 14.44 17.44 -3.04
N ALA A 231 14.07 17.76 -1.81
CA ALA A 231 15.03 18.16 -0.80
C ALA A 231 14.43 18.06 0.59
N GLY A 232 15.30 17.85 1.58
CA GLY A 232 14.96 18.04 2.97
C GLY A 232 15.38 16.87 3.85
N VAL A 233 14.67 16.72 4.96
CA VAL A 233 14.98 15.72 5.98
C VAL A 233 13.71 15.02 6.44
N LEU A 234 13.81 13.71 6.62
CA LEU A 234 12.80 12.88 7.26
C LEU A 234 13.34 12.35 8.59
N TYR A 235 12.48 12.34 9.60
CA TYR A 235 12.70 11.66 10.88
C TYR A 235 11.73 10.49 11.00
N PRO A 236 12.04 9.33 10.40
CA PRO A 236 11.19 8.16 10.48
C PRO A 236 11.03 7.70 11.93
N GLN A 237 9.84 7.21 12.25
CA GLN A 237 9.56 6.58 13.54
C GLN A 237 9.90 5.09 13.54
N TRP A 238 9.90 4.47 12.36
CA TRP A 238 10.13 3.04 12.19
C TRP A 238 10.58 2.75 10.76
N ALA A 239 10.94 1.50 10.47
CA ALA A 239 11.25 1.00 9.15
C ALA A 239 10.96 -0.50 9.08
N VAL A 240 10.70 -1.01 7.87
CA VAL A 240 10.52 -2.45 7.64
C VAL A 240 11.79 -3.21 8.06
N GLY A 241 11.60 -4.38 8.68
CA GLY A 241 12.72 -5.21 9.18
C GLY A 241 13.24 -4.82 10.57
N PHE A 242 12.68 -3.79 11.21
CA PHE A 242 12.98 -3.47 12.60
C PHE A 242 11.84 -3.92 13.52
N ALA A 243 12.16 -4.52 14.65
CA ALA A 243 11.16 -5.14 15.53
C ALA A 243 10.28 -4.13 16.29
N LYS A 244 10.77 -2.91 16.51
CA LYS A 244 10.08 -1.84 17.25
C LYS A 244 10.39 -0.46 16.65
N PRO A 245 9.55 0.56 16.90
CA PRO A 245 9.86 1.95 16.58
C PRO A 245 11.21 2.39 17.16
N PHE A 246 11.86 3.33 16.48
CA PHE A 246 13.14 3.89 16.90
C PHE A 246 12.98 4.72 18.18
N GLU A 247 13.86 4.49 19.15
CA GLU A 247 13.93 5.32 20.37
C GLU A 247 14.66 6.63 20.09
N GLU A 248 15.74 6.57 19.29
CA GLU A 248 16.44 7.76 18.82
C GLU A 248 15.68 8.45 17.68
N LYS A 249 15.72 9.77 17.68
CA LYS A 249 15.32 10.60 16.55
C LYS A 249 16.43 10.59 15.49
N ILE A 250 16.33 9.66 14.54
CA ILE A 250 17.31 9.46 13.45
C ILE A 250 16.94 10.37 12.27
N ALA A 251 17.88 11.16 11.76
CA ALA A 251 17.65 12.07 10.63
C ALA A 251 18.11 11.41 9.31
N VAL A 252 17.25 11.38 8.30
CA VAL A 252 17.58 10.93 6.94
C VAL A 252 17.51 12.13 6.00
N ARG A 253 18.65 12.55 5.44
CA ARG A 253 18.77 13.76 4.62
C ARG A 253 18.82 13.42 3.14
N PHE A 254 18.11 14.21 2.35
CA PHE A 254 18.02 14.07 0.91
C PHE A 254 18.66 15.26 0.20
N GLU A 255 19.46 14.98 -0.82
CA GLU A 255 19.92 15.92 -1.83
C GLU A 255 19.38 15.46 -3.19
N GLY A 256 18.37 16.16 -3.70
CA GLY A 256 17.55 15.60 -4.76
C GLY A 256 16.75 14.39 -4.24
N ASP A 257 16.63 13.38 -5.07
CA ASP A 257 16.01 12.09 -4.73
C ASP A 257 16.96 11.15 -3.96
N THR A 258 18.22 11.54 -3.75
CA THR A 258 19.26 10.68 -3.20
C THR A 258 19.51 10.99 -1.72
N ILE A 259 19.68 9.95 -0.90
CA ILE A 259 20.02 10.09 0.52
C ILE A 259 21.51 10.42 0.65
N SER A 260 21.80 11.61 1.16
CA SER A 260 23.17 12.13 1.33
C SER A 260 23.76 11.84 2.71
N ALA A 261 22.93 11.73 3.74
CA ALA A 261 23.38 11.45 5.10
C ALA A 261 22.29 10.82 5.98
N VAL A 262 22.73 10.06 6.97
CA VAL A 262 21.91 9.57 8.08
C VAL A 262 22.58 9.95 9.41
N ASP A 263 21.92 10.80 10.20
CA ASP A 263 22.42 11.29 11.48
C ASP A 263 21.79 10.53 12.65
N GLY A 264 22.61 10.17 13.63
CA GLY A 264 22.23 9.43 14.84
C GLY A 264 23.38 8.56 15.35
N ILE A 265 23.33 8.14 16.61
CA ILE A 265 24.41 7.38 17.27
C ILE A 265 24.01 5.96 17.68
N SER A 266 22.71 5.66 17.72
CA SER A 266 22.17 4.34 18.04
C SER A 266 22.64 3.26 17.05
N GLU A 267 22.49 2.01 17.45
CA GLU A 267 22.73 0.86 16.58
C GLU A 267 21.83 0.92 15.34
N GLU A 268 20.55 1.27 15.51
CA GLU A 268 19.60 1.46 14.41
C GLU A 268 20.04 2.57 13.45
N ALA A 269 20.57 3.69 13.96
CA ALA A 269 21.10 4.76 13.11
C ALA A 269 22.33 4.31 12.30
N GLN A 270 23.19 3.47 12.87
CA GLN A 270 24.34 2.91 12.17
C GLN A 270 23.89 1.97 11.05
N ILE A 271 22.95 1.06 11.32
CA ILE A 271 22.37 0.15 10.33
C ILE A 271 21.71 0.94 9.20
N LEU A 272 20.88 1.94 9.53
CA LEU A 272 20.22 2.78 8.53
C LEU A 272 21.23 3.57 7.70
N ARG A 273 22.33 4.07 8.30
CA ARG A 273 23.37 4.78 7.55
C ARG A 273 24.05 3.88 6.52
N GLU A 274 24.46 2.68 6.92
CA GLU A 274 25.09 1.70 6.03
C GLU A 274 24.17 1.29 4.88
N MET A 275 22.88 1.20 5.18
CA MET A 275 21.87 0.75 4.23
C MET A 275 21.43 1.85 3.25
N LEU A 276 21.13 3.05 3.76
CA LEU A 276 20.37 4.07 3.03
C LEU A 276 21.22 5.07 2.26
N VAL A 277 22.44 5.38 2.70
CA VAL A 277 23.25 6.43 2.05
C VAL A 277 23.56 6.04 0.60
N GLY A 278 23.27 6.96 -0.32
CA GLY A 278 23.33 6.72 -1.77
C GLY A 278 22.09 6.06 -2.37
N GLY A 279 21.14 5.59 -1.54
CA GLY A 279 19.83 5.12 -1.98
C GLY A 279 18.95 6.26 -2.51
N ARG A 280 17.95 5.91 -3.33
CA ARG A 280 17.08 6.84 -4.05
C ARG A 280 15.61 6.67 -3.64
N MET A 281 14.91 7.79 -3.46
CA MET A 281 13.47 7.82 -3.22
C MET A 281 12.71 7.31 -4.46
N ILE A 282 11.88 6.29 -4.28
CA ILE A 282 11.00 5.76 -5.34
C ILE A 282 9.51 5.91 -5.03
N GLU A 283 9.17 6.03 -3.75
CA GLU A 283 7.80 6.20 -3.26
C GLU A 283 7.77 7.26 -2.16
N GLY A 284 7.21 8.43 -2.45
CA GLY A 284 7.16 9.58 -1.55
C GLY A 284 5.82 9.63 -0.83
N GLY A 285 5.78 9.18 0.42
CA GLY A 285 4.56 9.16 1.19
C GLY A 285 3.54 8.16 0.65
N GLY A 286 3.93 6.90 0.50
CA GLY A 286 2.98 5.80 0.38
C GLY A 286 1.97 5.86 1.52
N CYS A 287 0.68 5.94 1.19
CA CYS A 287 -0.37 6.26 2.17
C CYS A 287 -1.39 5.13 2.26
N GLY A 288 -1.74 4.78 3.49
CA GLY A 288 -2.90 3.95 3.78
C GLY A 288 -4.22 4.68 3.55
N PHE A 289 -5.29 3.94 3.26
CA PHE A 289 -6.63 4.48 3.02
C PHE A 289 -7.76 3.67 3.69
N ASN A 290 -7.44 2.68 4.53
CA ASN A 290 -8.43 1.85 5.21
C ASN A 290 -8.50 2.22 6.70
N PRO A 291 -9.53 2.95 7.15
CA PRO A 291 -9.72 3.30 8.56
C PRO A 291 -9.68 2.13 9.54
N LYS A 292 -9.86 0.89 9.03
CA LYS A 292 -9.82 -0.34 9.81
C LYS A 292 -8.51 -1.10 9.72
N ALA A 293 -7.52 -0.58 9.01
CA ALA A 293 -6.17 -1.10 9.10
C ALA A 293 -5.51 -0.66 10.43
N PRO A 294 -4.77 -1.53 11.11
CA PRO A 294 -4.00 -1.15 12.29
C PRO A 294 -2.96 -0.08 11.93
N ARG A 295 -2.82 0.94 12.78
CA ARG A 295 -1.86 2.05 12.54
C ARG A 295 -0.41 1.67 12.85
N HIS A 296 -0.19 0.84 13.86
CA HIS A 296 1.15 0.51 14.35
C HIS A 296 1.64 -0.83 13.80
N THR A 297 1.58 -0.98 12.48
CA THR A 297 2.10 -2.13 11.74
C THR A 297 3.01 -1.65 10.62
N VAL A 298 4.03 -2.45 10.29
CA VAL A 298 5.06 -2.05 9.31
C VAL A 298 5.25 -3.03 8.16
N TYR A 299 4.79 -4.27 8.28
CA TYR A 299 5.00 -5.29 7.24
C TYR A 299 3.75 -5.44 6.35
N PRO A 300 3.90 -5.73 5.04
CA PRO A 300 5.16 -5.77 4.28
C PRO A 300 5.73 -4.44 3.80
N ALA A 301 4.96 -3.34 3.81
CA ALA A 301 5.42 -2.03 3.32
C ALA A 301 4.69 -0.88 4.04
N GLY A 302 4.95 -0.72 5.33
CA GLY A 302 4.32 0.30 6.16
C GLY A 302 2.90 -0.01 6.65
N SER A 303 2.26 1.02 7.22
CA SER A 303 0.90 0.95 7.76
C SER A 303 -0.12 1.36 6.71
N ASN A 304 -1.13 0.50 6.48
CA ASN A 304 -2.25 0.79 5.59
C ASN A 304 -3.35 1.67 6.24
N ALA A 305 -3.15 2.14 7.48
CA ALA A 305 -4.04 3.07 8.13
C ALA A 305 -3.97 4.48 7.49
N PRO A 306 -5.11 5.18 7.33
CA PRO A 306 -5.17 6.54 6.81
C PRO A 306 -4.20 7.49 7.50
N GLY A 307 -3.43 8.22 6.69
CA GLY A 307 -2.50 9.24 7.12
C GLY A 307 -1.23 8.72 7.81
N ALA A 308 -1.07 7.41 7.97
CA ALA A 308 0.25 6.83 8.14
C ALA A 308 0.95 6.77 6.78
N LEU A 309 2.24 7.05 6.77
CA LEU A 309 3.05 7.16 5.57
C LEU A 309 4.22 6.20 5.61
N HIS A 310 4.58 5.69 4.43
CA HIS A 310 5.89 5.12 4.18
C HIS A 310 6.64 5.87 3.08
N PHE A 311 7.96 5.75 3.09
CA PHE A 311 8.85 6.30 2.08
C PHE A 311 9.72 5.17 1.56
N GLY A 312 9.44 4.73 0.34
CA GLY A 312 10.14 3.64 -0.31
C GLY A 312 11.42 4.11 -0.95
N ILE A 313 12.53 3.47 -0.58
CA ILE A 313 13.89 3.78 -1.01
C ILE A 313 14.48 2.57 -1.73
N ASP A 314 14.92 2.78 -2.96
CA ASP A 314 15.83 1.85 -3.63
C ASP A 314 17.26 2.07 -3.11
N LEU A 315 17.81 1.07 -2.44
CA LEU A 315 19.16 1.10 -1.88
C LEU A 315 20.21 1.03 -2.98
N ALA A 316 21.37 1.67 -2.75
CA ALA A 316 22.49 1.62 -3.70
C ALA A 316 23.07 0.21 -3.89
N GLN A 317 22.88 -0.66 -2.89
CA GLN A 317 23.31 -2.05 -2.90
C GLN A 317 22.43 -2.89 -1.96
N PRO A 318 22.38 -4.22 -2.13
CA PRO A 318 21.63 -5.09 -1.23
C PRO A 318 22.06 -4.95 0.24
N SER A 319 21.09 -4.97 1.16
CA SER A 319 21.34 -4.88 2.60
C SER A 319 21.52 -6.25 3.25
N ASP A 320 22.69 -6.47 3.84
CA ASP A 320 22.96 -7.68 4.64
C ASP A 320 22.19 -7.71 5.97
N TYR A 321 21.76 -6.55 6.48
CA TYR A 321 20.84 -6.52 7.61
C TYR A 321 19.49 -7.14 7.21
N ILE A 322 18.86 -6.64 6.13
CA ILE A 322 17.55 -7.14 5.65
C ILE A 322 17.61 -8.64 5.38
N ARG A 323 18.65 -9.10 4.68
CA ARG A 323 18.85 -10.54 4.39
C ARG A 323 18.89 -11.41 5.64
N ARG A 324 19.36 -10.89 6.78
CA ARG A 324 19.42 -11.61 8.05
C ARG A 324 18.10 -11.57 8.80
N VAL A 325 17.44 -10.41 8.85
CA VAL A 325 16.21 -10.24 9.65
C VAL A 325 14.94 -10.64 8.92
N MET A 326 14.97 -10.63 7.59
CA MET A 326 13.85 -10.98 6.71
C MET A 326 14.36 -11.77 5.49
N PRO A 327 14.90 -12.99 5.69
CA PRO A 327 15.55 -13.77 4.63
C PRO A 327 14.62 -14.12 3.46
N ASP A 328 13.32 -14.24 3.72
CA ASP A 328 12.31 -14.61 2.73
C ASP A 328 11.37 -13.42 2.37
N TRP A 329 11.82 -12.18 2.58
CA TRP A 329 11.03 -11.02 2.17
C TRP A 329 10.80 -11.02 0.66
N GLU A 330 9.56 -10.73 0.26
CA GLU A 330 9.12 -10.71 -1.13
C GLU A 330 9.71 -9.55 -1.94
N GLU A 331 10.06 -8.48 -1.23
CA GLU A 331 10.68 -7.32 -1.83
C GLU A 331 12.19 -7.54 -1.86
N PRO A 332 12.88 -7.10 -2.93
CA PRO A 332 14.29 -7.37 -3.05
C PRO A 332 15.04 -6.69 -1.90
N PRO A 333 16.20 -7.21 -1.45
CA PRO A 333 16.98 -6.63 -0.35
C PRO A 333 17.60 -5.27 -0.68
N VAL A 334 17.19 -4.66 -1.80
CA VAL A 334 17.50 -3.29 -2.23
C VAL A 334 16.30 -2.36 -2.04
N HIS A 335 15.20 -2.77 -1.42
CA HIS A 335 14.08 -1.90 -1.09
C HIS A 335 14.02 -1.65 0.42
N MET A 336 13.67 -0.44 0.83
CA MET A 336 13.44 -0.11 2.24
C MET A 336 12.33 0.91 2.39
N ASP A 337 11.36 0.61 3.25
CA ASP A 337 10.29 1.53 3.61
C ASP A 337 10.54 2.16 4.99
N LEU A 338 10.74 3.48 4.99
CA LEU A 338 10.80 4.30 6.18
C LEU A 338 9.41 4.80 6.56
N ILE A 339 9.04 4.80 7.83
CA ILE A 339 7.63 4.96 8.25
C ILE A 339 7.47 6.19 9.15
N THR A 340 6.44 6.99 8.86
CA THR A 340 5.97 8.09 9.72
C THR A 340 4.47 7.96 9.97
N LEU A 341 4.05 8.17 11.21
CA LEU A 341 2.70 7.87 11.70
C LEU A 341 1.92 9.12 12.10
N ASP A 342 2.47 10.32 11.99
CA ASP A 342 1.84 11.55 12.48
C ASP A 342 2.26 12.79 11.67
N ALA A 343 2.73 12.59 10.44
CA ALA A 343 3.13 13.70 9.58
C ALA A 343 1.93 14.57 9.16
N THR A 344 2.18 15.86 8.95
CA THR A 344 1.33 16.77 8.20
C THR A 344 1.85 16.86 6.76
N VAL A 345 0.95 16.69 5.79
CA VAL A 345 1.25 16.77 4.36
C VAL A 345 0.39 17.84 3.69
N THR A 346 1.05 18.76 2.98
CA THR A 346 0.39 19.80 2.18
C THR A 346 0.77 19.69 0.72
N ALA A 347 -0.19 19.88 -0.19
CA ALA A 347 0.03 20.07 -1.62
C ALA A 347 -0.25 21.54 -1.96
N GLY A 348 0.81 22.35 -2.06
CA GLY A 348 0.67 23.80 -2.12
C GLY A 348 -0.04 24.34 -0.87
N GLY A 349 -1.14 25.08 -1.05
CA GLY A 349 -1.95 25.60 0.06
C GLY A 349 -2.93 24.59 0.67
N SER A 350 -3.13 23.42 0.05
CA SER A 350 -4.11 22.42 0.49
C SER A 350 -3.49 21.42 1.47
N THR A 351 -4.18 21.13 2.57
CA THR A 351 -3.79 20.06 3.49
C THR A 351 -4.38 18.72 3.06
N LEU A 352 -3.53 17.71 2.86
CA LEU A 352 -3.92 16.32 2.58
C LEU A 352 -4.05 15.52 3.87
N ILE A 353 -3.02 15.62 4.72
CA ILE A 353 -2.93 14.96 6.02
C ILE A 353 -2.55 16.02 7.05
N LYS A 354 -3.19 15.99 8.22
CA LYS A 354 -2.87 16.87 9.34
C LYS A 354 -2.56 16.03 10.58
N ASP A 355 -1.33 16.10 11.06
CA ASP A 355 -0.86 15.40 12.26
C ASP A 355 -1.22 13.90 12.24
N GLY A 356 -1.03 13.26 11.08
CA GLY A 356 -1.38 11.86 10.83
C GLY A 356 -2.86 11.58 10.51
N PHE A 357 -3.74 12.58 10.55
CA PHE A 357 -5.14 12.42 10.17
C PHE A 357 -5.34 12.72 8.68
N LEU A 358 -5.84 11.74 7.91
CA LEU A 358 -6.17 11.94 6.50
C LEU A 358 -7.43 12.81 6.37
N CYS A 359 -7.27 14.04 5.89
CA CYS A 359 -8.34 15.04 5.90
C CYS A 359 -9.57 14.62 5.09
N ALA A 360 -9.39 13.80 4.04
CA ALA A 360 -10.48 13.32 3.20
C ALA A 360 -11.52 12.47 3.96
N LEU A 361 -11.18 11.89 5.11
CA LEU A 361 -12.13 11.16 5.94
C LEU A 361 -13.30 12.03 6.44
N ARG A 362 -13.13 13.36 6.45
CA ARG A 362 -14.18 14.33 6.81
C ARG A 362 -14.81 15.03 5.63
N ASP A 363 -14.47 14.63 4.41
CA ASP A 363 -15.08 15.25 3.22
C ASP A 363 -16.58 14.90 3.18
N PRO A 364 -17.47 15.88 2.88
CA PRO A 364 -18.91 15.65 2.89
C PRO A 364 -19.36 14.46 2.03
N ALA A 365 -18.71 14.25 0.87
CA ALA A 365 -19.01 13.12 -0.01
C ALA A 365 -18.61 11.77 0.60
N VAL A 366 -17.46 11.70 1.26
CA VAL A 366 -16.97 10.50 1.97
C VAL A 366 -17.88 10.18 3.15
N VAL A 367 -18.23 11.18 3.96
CA VAL A 367 -19.14 11.01 5.11
C VAL A 367 -20.53 10.56 4.64
N ALA A 368 -21.07 11.18 3.59
CA ALA A 368 -22.36 10.80 3.02
C ALA A 368 -22.36 9.38 2.43
N MET A 369 -21.24 8.93 1.87
CA MET A 369 -21.11 7.55 1.40
C MET A 369 -20.97 6.56 2.56
N ALA A 370 -20.19 6.89 3.60
CA ALA A 370 -20.04 6.06 4.79
C ALA A 370 -21.39 5.82 5.50
N ALA A 371 -22.26 6.83 5.53
CA ALA A 371 -23.61 6.73 6.11
C ALA A 371 -24.50 5.66 5.47
N ARG A 372 -24.15 5.18 4.26
CA ARG A 372 -24.85 4.06 3.58
C ARG A 372 -24.48 2.69 4.15
N TYR A 373 -23.32 2.59 4.81
CA TYR A 373 -22.78 1.35 5.34
C TYR A 373 -22.87 1.24 6.87
N GLY A 374 -23.10 2.36 7.57
CA GLY A 374 -23.19 2.40 9.02
C GLY A 374 -23.00 3.82 9.57
N ASP A 375 -22.67 3.94 10.84
CA ASP A 375 -22.29 5.22 11.44
C ASP A 375 -20.95 5.72 10.84
N PRO A 376 -20.91 6.91 10.21
CA PRO A 376 -19.67 7.44 9.64
C PRO A 376 -18.54 7.62 10.66
N MET A 377 -18.86 8.01 11.90
CA MET A 377 -17.83 8.20 12.94
C MET A 377 -17.20 6.86 13.33
N GLU A 378 -18.04 5.84 13.56
CA GLU A 378 -17.57 4.48 13.77
C GLU A 378 -16.73 3.98 12.59
N LEU A 379 -17.18 4.16 11.34
CA LEU A 379 -16.49 3.62 10.18
C LEU A 379 -15.17 4.33 9.85
N LEU A 380 -15.13 5.67 9.94
CA LEU A 380 -14.04 6.47 9.39
C LEU A 380 -13.01 6.91 10.43
N GLU A 381 -13.41 7.11 11.69
CA GLU A 381 -12.52 7.70 12.71
C GLU A 381 -12.28 6.79 13.91
N ALA A 382 -13.19 5.85 14.22
CA ALA A 382 -12.99 4.96 15.36
C ALA A 382 -11.83 3.97 15.10
N GLN A 383 -10.88 3.95 16.04
CA GLN A 383 -9.77 3.00 16.04
C GLN A 383 -10.29 1.57 16.14
N VAL A 384 -9.59 0.66 15.47
CA VAL A 384 -9.76 -0.78 15.71
C VAL A 384 -9.10 -1.08 17.05
N LEU A 385 -9.93 -1.46 18.03
CA LEU A 385 -9.49 -1.87 19.36
C LEU A 385 -8.75 -3.21 19.33
#